data_AF-A0A7K2ML78-F1
#
_entry.id   AF-A0A7K2ML78-F1
#
_cell.length_a   1.000
_cell.length_b   1.000
_cell.length_c   1.000
_cell.angle_alpha   90.00
_cell.angle_beta   90.00
_cell.angle_gamma   90.00
#
_symmetry.space_group_name_H-M   'P 1'
#
loop_
_entity.id
_entity.type
_entity.pdbx_description
1 polymer ?
#
loop_
_entity_poly.entity_id
_entity_poly.type
_entity_poly.pdbx_seq_one_letter_code
_entity_poly.pdbx_strand_id
1 'polypeptide(L)'
;VLFGGFAPAALERVGRFGDGFLGAALPAAHMSGLFRRVEAVWRKYDRPGRPHLVAQASVALGPDSTVERARRNLRDYYAFTGRAEYMAKGLLTTARDVRAAVEAFRGIGADEVVLYCWAPDIDQVDRLADALFRPGAVR
;
A
#
# COMPACT_ATOMS: atom_id res chain seq x y z
N VAL A 1 -17.23 -1.44 -4.94
CA VAL A 1 -16.83 -2.41 -3.90
C VAL A 1 -15.47 -3.00 -4.26
N LEU A 2 -14.49 -2.91 -3.33
CA LEU A 2 -13.17 -3.50 -3.49
C LEU A 2 -13.05 -4.77 -2.66
N PHE A 3 -12.41 -5.80 -3.22
CA PHE A 3 -12.10 -7.03 -2.48
C PHE A 3 -10.59 -7.15 -2.25
N GLY A 4 -10.19 -7.55 -1.05
CA GLY A 4 -8.82 -7.88 -0.72
C GLY A 4 -8.63 -9.36 -0.41
N GLY A 5 -7.36 -9.78 -0.37
CA GLY A 5 -6.96 -11.13 0.02
C GLY A 5 -6.04 -11.81 -0.99
N PHE A 6 -5.39 -12.89 -0.54
CA PHE A 6 -4.38 -13.60 -1.34
C PHE A 6 -4.90 -14.91 -1.95
N ALA A 7 -5.95 -15.49 -1.37
CA ALA A 7 -6.49 -16.76 -1.81
C ALA A 7 -7.11 -16.64 -3.21
N PRO A 8 -6.97 -17.64 -4.10
CA PRO A 8 -7.61 -17.62 -5.42
C PRO A 8 -9.11 -17.31 -5.37
N ALA A 9 -9.83 -17.88 -4.39
CA ALA A 9 -11.24 -17.62 -4.18
C ALA A 9 -11.56 -16.15 -3.85
N ALA A 10 -10.65 -15.43 -3.18
CA ALA A 10 -10.79 -14.01 -2.91
C ALA A 10 -10.60 -13.18 -4.19
N LEU A 11 -9.60 -13.52 -5.01
CA LEU A 11 -9.38 -12.85 -6.30
C LEU A 11 -10.55 -13.08 -7.25
N GLU A 12 -11.09 -14.29 -7.31
CA GLU A 12 -12.28 -14.65 -8.11
C GLU A 12 -13.51 -13.78 -7.77
N ARG A 13 -13.66 -13.32 -6.52
CA ARG A 13 -14.76 -12.40 -6.15
C ARG A 13 -14.62 -11.03 -6.82
N VAL A 14 -13.41 -10.58 -7.14
CA VAL A 14 -13.20 -9.31 -7.85
C VAL A 14 -13.90 -9.35 -9.21
N GLY A 15 -13.67 -10.41 -10.01
CA GLY A 15 -14.28 -10.52 -11.33
C GLY A 15 -15.77 -10.83 -11.30
N ARG A 16 -16.25 -11.58 -10.30
CA ARG A 16 -17.67 -11.94 -10.19
C ARG A 16 -18.55 -10.80 -9.67
N PHE A 17 -18.05 -10.03 -8.70
CA PHE A 17 -18.90 -9.15 -7.89
C PHE A 17 -18.29 -7.77 -7.61
N GLY A 18 -17.02 -7.55 -7.95
CA GLY A 18 -16.27 -6.37 -7.54
C GLY A 18 -16.11 -5.32 -8.64
N ASP A 19 -15.63 -4.17 -8.19
CA ASP A 19 -15.17 -3.08 -9.05
C ASP A 19 -13.63 -2.99 -9.07
N GLY A 20 -12.96 -3.76 -8.21
CA GLY A 20 -11.52 -3.68 -8.06
C GLY A 20 -10.95 -4.49 -6.92
N PHE A 21 -9.64 -4.35 -6.73
CA PHE A 21 -8.85 -5.09 -5.77
C PHE A 21 -8.12 -4.15 -4.81
N LEU A 22 -8.21 -4.46 -3.51
CA LEU A 22 -7.44 -3.83 -2.46
C LEU A 22 -6.28 -4.75 -2.06
N GLY A 23 -5.07 -4.38 -2.48
CA GLY A 23 -3.85 -5.09 -2.10
C GLY A 23 -3.53 -4.95 -0.63
N ALA A 24 -2.68 -5.83 -0.10
CA ALA A 24 -2.05 -5.64 1.21
C ALA A 24 -0.77 -4.81 1.09
N ALA A 25 -0.21 -4.33 2.20
CA ALA A 25 1.10 -3.70 2.21
C ALA A 25 2.21 -4.71 1.85
N LEU A 26 2.61 -4.73 0.57
CA LEU A 26 3.63 -5.61 0.00
C LEU A 26 4.59 -4.81 -0.89
N PRO A 27 5.84 -5.26 -1.08
CA PRO A 27 6.72 -4.68 -2.09
C PRO A 27 6.06 -4.68 -3.48
N ALA A 28 6.30 -3.63 -4.28
CA ALA A 28 5.68 -3.45 -5.60
C ALA A 28 5.87 -4.66 -6.53
N ALA A 29 7.04 -5.32 -6.50
CA ALA A 29 7.30 -6.53 -7.28
C ALA A 29 6.32 -7.68 -6.95
N HIS A 30 5.97 -7.87 -5.68
CA HIS A 30 4.99 -8.89 -5.27
C HIS A 30 3.56 -8.45 -5.60
N MET A 31 3.25 -7.16 -5.42
CA MET A 31 1.94 -6.62 -5.75
C MET A 31 1.62 -6.73 -7.24
N SER A 32 2.62 -6.54 -8.10
CA SER A 32 2.49 -6.67 -9.55
C SER A 32 1.89 -8.03 -9.94
N GLY A 33 2.39 -9.12 -9.35
CA GLY A 33 1.85 -10.47 -9.59
C GLY A 33 0.38 -10.62 -9.18
N LEU A 34 -0.05 -9.99 -8.09
CA LEU A 34 -1.46 -10.00 -7.66
C LEU A 34 -2.34 -9.19 -8.63
N PHE A 35 -1.89 -8.00 -9.04
CA PHE A 35 -2.60 -7.18 -10.02
C PHE A 35 -2.80 -7.92 -11.34
N ARG A 36 -1.76 -8.58 -11.87
CA ARG A 36 -1.89 -9.37 -13.11
C ARG A 36 -2.89 -10.52 -12.97
N ARG A 37 -2.96 -11.17 -11.80
CA ARG A 37 -3.96 -12.21 -11.53
C ARG A 37 -5.38 -11.65 -11.46
N VAL A 38 -5.55 -10.48 -10.83
CA VAL A 38 -6.84 -9.78 -10.77
C VAL A 38 -7.31 -9.36 -12.17
N GLU A 39 -6.43 -8.79 -12.99
CA GLU A 39 -6.75 -8.46 -14.39
C GLU A 39 -7.11 -9.70 -15.22
N ALA A 40 -6.46 -10.83 -14.98
CA ALA A 40 -6.81 -12.10 -15.62
C ALA A 40 -8.20 -12.60 -15.20
N VAL A 41 -8.51 -12.52 -13.89
CA VAL A 41 -9.86 -12.82 -13.38
C VAL A 41 -10.90 -11.87 -13.96
N TRP A 42 -10.60 -10.57 -14.07
CA TRP A 42 -11.51 -9.59 -14.66
C TRP A 42 -11.90 -9.94 -16.09
N ARG A 43 -10.90 -10.28 -16.92
CA ARG A 43 -11.10 -10.75 -18.30
C ARG A 43 -11.85 -12.07 -18.37
N LYS A 44 -11.57 -13.02 -17.48
CA LYS A 44 -12.25 -14.32 -17.42
C LYS A 44 -13.77 -14.20 -17.24
N TYR A 45 -14.24 -13.14 -16.57
CA TYR A 45 -15.67 -12.89 -16.36
C TYR A 45 -16.25 -11.87 -17.35
N ASP A 46 -15.55 -11.59 -18.45
CA ASP A 46 -15.96 -10.66 -19.51
C ASP A 46 -16.41 -9.29 -18.96
N ARG A 47 -15.75 -8.83 -17.87
CA ARG A 47 -16.06 -7.55 -17.25
C ARG A 47 -15.54 -6.41 -18.16
N PRO A 48 -16.35 -5.37 -18.42
CA PRO A 48 -15.91 -4.24 -19.24
C PRO A 48 -14.80 -3.45 -18.54
N GLY A 49 -13.98 -2.75 -19.33
CA GLY A 49 -12.91 -1.90 -18.81
C GLY A 49 -11.83 -2.67 -18.05
N ARG A 50 -11.40 -2.13 -16.91
CA ARG A 50 -10.35 -2.71 -16.06
C ARG A 50 -10.75 -2.64 -14.59
N PRO A 51 -10.27 -3.58 -13.74
CA PRO A 51 -10.50 -3.48 -12.30
C PRO A 51 -9.78 -2.24 -11.75
N HIS A 52 -10.36 -1.59 -10.76
CA HIS A 52 -9.69 -0.54 -10.00
C HIS A 52 -8.65 -1.18 -9.06
N LEU A 53 -7.38 -0.82 -9.20
CA LEU A 53 -6.26 -1.47 -8.50
C LEU A 53 -5.69 -0.56 -7.41
N VAL A 54 -5.85 -0.95 -6.15
CA VAL A 54 -5.38 -0.16 -5.00
C VAL A 54 -4.21 -0.86 -4.32
N ALA A 55 -3.08 -0.16 -4.23
CA ALA A 55 -1.91 -0.59 -3.47
C ALA A 55 -1.90 0.02 -2.06
N GLN A 56 -1.05 -0.51 -1.18
CA GLN A 56 -0.91 -0.04 0.19
C GLN A 56 0.56 0.06 0.59
N ALA A 57 0.90 1.08 1.38
CA ALA A 57 2.21 1.21 2.00
C ALA A 57 2.09 1.64 3.47
N SER A 58 2.89 1.04 4.34
CA SER A 58 3.03 1.48 5.74
C SER A 58 4.03 2.63 5.82
N VAL A 59 3.62 3.74 6.42
CA VAL A 59 4.44 4.96 6.49
C VAL A 59 4.49 5.53 7.91
N ALA A 60 5.57 6.26 8.19
CA ALA A 60 5.64 7.19 9.32
C ALA A 60 6.59 8.35 8.99
N LEU A 61 6.07 9.56 8.79
CA LEU A 61 6.86 10.69 8.32
C LEU A 61 6.81 11.87 9.31
N GLY A 62 7.94 12.19 9.94
CA GLY A 62 8.00 13.22 10.95
C GLY A 62 9.25 13.12 11.83
N PRO A 63 9.23 13.73 13.02
CA PRO A 63 10.31 13.60 14.00
C PRO A 63 10.58 12.14 14.38
N ASP A 64 11.77 11.87 14.92
CA ASP A 64 12.16 10.53 15.37
C ASP A 64 11.16 9.90 16.35
N SER A 65 10.52 10.71 17.20
CA SER A 65 9.48 10.25 18.12
C SER A 65 8.27 9.62 17.40
N THR A 66 7.85 10.18 16.25
CA THR A 66 6.78 9.67 15.39
C THR A 66 7.18 8.35 14.75
N VAL A 67 8.40 8.28 14.20
CA VAL A 67 8.94 7.07 13.58
C VAL A 67 9.07 5.95 14.61
N GLU A 68 9.64 6.23 15.78
CA GLU A 68 9.81 5.24 16.84
C GLU A 68 8.46 4.77 17.42
N ARG A 69 7.48 5.66 17.54
CA ARG A 69 6.12 5.27 17.92
C ARG A 69 5.49 4.33 16.89
N ALA A 70 5.62 4.64 15.60
CA ALA A 70 5.10 3.80 14.54
C ALA A 70 5.75 2.42 14.50
N ARG A 71 7.08 2.34 14.68
CA ARG A 71 7.79 1.06 14.76
C ARG A 71 7.33 0.21 15.94
N ARG A 72 7.12 0.82 17.13
CA ARG A 72 6.56 0.12 18.30
C ARG A 72 5.16 -0.42 18.00
N ASN A 73 4.25 0.43 17.49
CA ASN A 73 2.89 0.03 17.18
C ASN A 73 2.83 -1.12 16.16
N LEU A 74 3.69 -1.10 15.13
CA LEU A 74 3.81 -2.21 14.17
C LEU A 74 4.28 -3.51 14.84
N ARG A 75 5.29 -3.44 15.71
CA ARG A 75 5.79 -4.62 16.43
C ARG A 75 4.73 -5.22 17.32
N ASP A 76 4.03 -4.38 18.07
CA ASP A 76 2.96 -4.80 18.98
C ASP A 76 1.81 -5.45 18.20
N TYR A 77 1.37 -4.80 17.11
CA TYR A 77 0.29 -5.31 16.26
C TYR A 77 0.65 -6.65 15.61
N TYR A 78 1.88 -6.83 15.14
CA TYR A 78 2.33 -8.05 14.46
C TYR A 78 3.08 -9.05 15.37
N ALA A 79 3.09 -8.84 16.69
CA ALA A 79 3.80 -9.71 17.63
C ALA A 79 3.38 -11.18 17.51
N PHE A 80 2.08 -11.41 17.27
CA PHE A 80 1.49 -12.75 17.17
C PHE A 80 1.91 -13.53 15.91
N THR A 81 2.50 -12.89 14.90
CA THR A 81 2.78 -13.54 13.61
C THR A 81 4.20 -14.10 13.50
N GLY A 82 5.08 -13.82 14.46
CA GLY A 82 6.52 -14.07 14.34
C GLY A 82 7.21 -13.22 13.25
N ARG A 83 6.53 -12.18 12.73
CA ARG A 83 7.05 -11.29 11.66
C ARG A 83 7.09 -9.81 12.07
N ALA A 84 6.90 -9.50 13.35
CA ALA A 84 6.89 -8.14 13.88
C ALA A 84 8.08 -7.28 13.38
N GLU A 85 9.31 -7.76 13.51
CA GLU A 85 10.49 -7.02 13.04
C GLU A 85 10.55 -6.88 11.52
N TYR A 86 10.08 -7.88 10.76
CA TYR A 86 9.99 -7.77 9.31
C TYR A 86 9.01 -6.66 8.91
N MET A 87 7.85 -6.59 9.58
CA MET A 87 6.85 -5.54 9.34
C MET A 87 7.37 -4.17 9.72
N ALA A 88 8.04 -4.05 10.88
CA ALA A 88 8.64 -2.79 11.34
C ALA A 88 9.77 -2.31 10.40
N LYS A 89 10.57 -3.22 9.84
CA LYS A 89 11.61 -2.89 8.83
C LYS A 89 11.02 -2.40 7.51
N GLY A 90 9.82 -2.84 7.15
CA GLY A 90 9.11 -2.40 5.95
C GLY A 90 8.45 -1.01 6.05
N LEU A 91 8.50 -0.36 7.21
CA LEU A 91 7.95 0.98 7.42
C LEU A 91 8.77 2.02 6.64
N LEU A 92 8.11 2.77 5.76
CA LEU A 92 8.73 3.87 5.01
C LEU A 92 8.76 5.13 5.89
N THR A 93 9.96 5.67 6.13
CA THR A 93 10.15 6.75 7.12
C THR A 93 10.74 8.04 6.55
N THR A 94 10.94 8.10 5.23
CA THR A 94 11.47 9.29 4.56
C THR A 94 10.59 9.69 3.39
N ALA A 95 10.52 10.99 3.09
CA ALA A 95 9.75 11.51 1.96
C ALA A 95 10.21 10.90 0.62
N ARG A 96 11.53 10.66 0.48
CA ARG A 96 12.11 10.02 -0.71
C ARG A 96 11.61 8.60 -0.88
N ASP A 97 11.64 7.79 0.17
CA ASP A 97 11.24 6.38 0.08
C ASP A 97 9.73 6.24 -0.14
N VAL A 98 8.92 7.13 0.47
CA VAL A 98 7.48 7.23 0.19
C VAL A 98 7.22 7.55 -1.27
N ARG A 99 7.86 8.59 -1.83
CA ARG A 99 7.75 8.93 -3.27
C ARG A 99 8.13 7.75 -4.16
N ALA A 100 9.27 7.13 -3.91
CA ALA A 100 9.75 5.99 -4.70
C ALA A 100 8.77 4.81 -4.65
N ALA A 101 8.17 4.53 -3.48
CA ALA A 101 7.16 3.48 -3.36
C ALA A 101 5.88 3.82 -4.14
N VAL A 102 5.38 5.05 -4.04
CA VAL A 102 4.20 5.49 -4.81
C VAL A 102 4.47 5.39 -6.32
N GLU A 103 5.61 5.86 -6.79
CA GLU A 103 6.01 5.75 -8.20
C GLU A 103 6.12 4.28 -8.64
N ALA A 104 6.70 3.42 -7.83
CA ALA A 104 6.79 1.99 -8.12
C ALA A 104 5.40 1.34 -8.22
N PHE A 105 4.46 1.68 -7.33
CA PHE A 105 3.09 1.18 -7.41
C PHE A 105 2.33 1.71 -8.63
N ARG A 106 2.50 2.99 -8.97
CA ARG A 106 1.94 3.55 -10.20
C ARG A 106 2.52 2.85 -11.44
N GLY A 107 3.82 2.56 -11.44
CA GLY A 107 4.51 1.87 -12.53
C GLY A 107 4.00 0.44 -12.79
N ILE A 108 3.42 -0.23 -11.79
CA ILE A 108 2.80 -1.56 -11.95
C ILE A 108 1.28 -1.50 -12.23
N GLY A 109 0.72 -0.29 -12.40
CA GLY A 109 -0.68 -0.08 -12.75
C GLY A 109 -1.62 0.17 -11.57
N ALA A 110 -1.13 0.55 -10.39
CA ALA A 110 -2.00 1.00 -9.31
C ALA A 110 -2.73 2.30 -9.72
N ASP A 111 -4.04 2.32 -9.53
CA ASP A 111 -4.88 3.50 -9.65
C ASP A 111 -4.78 4.39 -8.42
N GLU A 112 -4.66 3.76 -7.25
CA GLU A 112 -4.55 4.42 -5.96
C GLU A 112 -3.47 3.76 -5.08
N VAL A 113 -2.87 4.55 -4.20
CA VAL A 113 -1.94 4.06 -3.17
C VAL A 113 -2.40 4.59 -1.81
N VAL A 114 -2.83 3.69 -0.93
CA VAL A 114 -3.23 4.02 0.44
C VAL A 114 -2.01 4.00 1.35
N LEU A 115 -1.77 5.12 2.04
CA LEU A 115 -0.67 5.26 2.99
C LEU A 115 -1.19 5.07 4.41
N TYR A 116 -0.82 3.95 5.05
CA TYR A 116 -1.18 3.64 6.42
C TYR A 116 -0.19 4.26 7.39
N CYS A 117 -0.63 5.30 8.11
CA CYS A 117 0.14 5.91 9.18
C CYS A 117 0.06 5.03 10.45
N TRP A 118 1.22 4.67 11.00
CA TRP A 118 1.31 3.80 12.18
C TRP A 118 1.54 4.54 13.50
N ALA A 119 1.54 5.87 13.48
CA ALA A 119 1.61 6.73 14.67
C ALA A 119 0.41 7.70 14.69
N PRO A 120 -0.04 8.15 15.88
CA PRO A 120 -1.18 9.07 16.04
C PRO A 120 -0.85 10.54 15.69
N ASP A 121 0.32 10.81 15.13
CA ASP A 121 0.75 12.15 14.73
C ASP A 121 0.00 12.59 13.46
N ILE A 122 -0.96 13.51 13.61
CA ILE A 122 -1.83 13.97 12.51
C ILE A 122 -1.09 14.80 11.46
N ASP A 123 0.01 15.46 11.84
CA ASP A 123 0.82 16.30 10.93
C ASP A 123 1.50 15.45 9.85
N GLN A 124 1.54 14.12 10.01
CA GLN A 124 1.98 13.21 8.97
C GLN A 124 1.18 13.40 7.68
N VAL A 125 -0.11 13.73 7.75
CA VAL A 125 -0.97 13.94 6.57
C VAL A 125 -0.42 15.08 5.72
N ASP A 126 -0.13 16.24 6.33
CA ASP A 126 0.41 17.40 5.63
C ASP A 126 1.82 17.13 5.09
N ARG A 127 2.68 16.45 5.88
CA ARG A 127 4.03 16.09 5.43
C ARG A 127 4.01 15.12 4.25
N LEU A 128 3.08 14.16 4.23
CA LEU A 128 2.90 13.24 3.12
C LEU A 128 2.35 13.96 1.89
N ALA A 129 1.39 14.87 2.07
CA ALA A 129 0.87 15.70 0.98
C ALA A 129 1.98 16.57 0.37
N ASP A 130 2.80 17.20 1.21
CA ASP A 130 3.97 17.97 0.78
C ASP A 130 4.99 17.10 0.04
N ALA A 131 5.25 15.90 0.55
CA ALA A 131 6.18 14.97 -0.08
C ALA A 131 5.71 14.50 -1.47
N LEU A 132 4.40 14.37 -1.71
CA LEU A 132 3.84 13.75 -2.91
C LEU A 132 3.31 14.73 -3.95
N PHE A 133 2.85 15.91 -3.52
CA PHE A 133 2.11 16.83 -4.39
C PHE A 133 2.74 18.22 -4.54
N ARG A 134 3.68 18.60 -3.67
CA ARG A 134 4.38 19.88 -3.85
C ARG A 134 5.58 19.73 -4.80
N PRO A 135 5.64 20.52 -5.89
CA PRO A 135 6.82 20.53 -6.76
C PRO A 135 7.98 21.21 -6.02
N GLY A 136 9.05 20.45 -5.75
CA GLY A 136 10.37 20.99 -5.40
C GLY A 136 10.68 21.16 -3.91
N ALA A 137 11.34 20.16 -3.34
CA ALA A 137 12.37 20.36 -2.32
C ALA A 137 13.55 19.45 -2.64
N VAL A 138 14.09 19.63 -3.86
CA VAL A 138 15.45 19.22 -4.19
C VAL A 138 16.25 20.52 -4.20
N ARG A 139 17.02 20.74 -3.14
CA ARG A 139 18.25 21.52 -3.19
C ARG A 139 19.39 20.53 -2.98
#